data_AF-A0A9E1W1D5-F1
#
_entry.id   AF-A0A9E1W1D5-F1
#
_cell.length_a   1.000
_cell.length_b   1.000
_cell.length_c   1.000
_cell.angle_alpha   90.00
_cell.angle_beta   90.00
_cell.angle_gamma   90.00
#
_symmetry.space_group_name_H-M   'P 1'
#
loop_
_entity.id
_entity.type
_entity.pdbx_description
1 polymer ?
#
loop_
_entity_poly.entity_id
_entity_poly.type
_entity_poly.pdbx_seq_one_letter_code
_entity_poly.pdbx_strand_id
1 'polypeptide(L)' 'THVDFVPDEIIDRFCILGNEATHVARLQELEALGVDQFAIYLMHDQKDETLNAYGQRIIPAL' A
#
# COMPACT_ATOMS: atom_id res chain seq x y z
N THR A 1 13.67 0.09 -18.57
CA THR A 1 12.83 -0.07 -17.36
C THR A 1 11.50 0.57 -17.63
N HIS A 2 10.39 -0.03 -17.19
CA HIS A 2 9.06 0.21 -17.78
C HIS A 2 8.32 1.46 -17.25
N VAL A 3 8.97 2.31 -16.43
CA VAL A 3 8.31 3.39 -15.67
C VAL A 3 9.13 4.67 -15.47
N ASP A 4 10.27 4.87 -16.13
CA ASP A 4 11.15 6.04 -15.92
C ASP A 4 10.51 7.41 -16.25
N PHE A 5 9.29 7.42 -16.82
CA PHE A 5 8.50 8.62 -17.09
C PHE A 5 7.62 9.07 -15.91
N VAL A 6 7.52 8.26 -14.84
CA VAL A 6 6.78 8.59 -13.62
C VAL A 6 7.79 8.94 -12.53
N PRO A 7 7.88 10.21 -12.10
CA PRO A 7 8.79 10.61 -11.03
C PRO A 7 8.47 9.92 -9.70
N ASP A 8 9.50 9.68 -8.87
CA ASP A 8 9.36 9.09 -7.54
C ASP A 8 8.35 9.85 -6.67
N GLU A 9 8.30 11.19 -6.77
CA GLU A 9 7.32 12.02 -6.05
C GLU A 9 5.87 11.72 -6.43
N ILE A 10 5.61 11.25 -7.66
CA ILE A 10 4.28 10.82 -8.09
C ILE A 10 3.99 9.44 -7.50
N ILE A 11 4.97 8.53 -7.54
CA ILE A 11 4.84 7.19 -6.95
C ILE A 11 4.54 7.28 -5.45
N ASP A 12 5.29 8.07 -4.70
CA ASP A 12 5.12 8.23 -3.25
C ASP A 12 3.77 8.84 -2.85
N ARG A 13 3.17 9.65 -3.74
CA ARG A 13 1.86 10.28 -3.49
C ARG A 13 0.68 9.39 -3.82
N PHE A 14 0.83 8.47 -4.76
CA PHE A 14 -0.27 7.68 -5.32
C PHE A 14 -0.15 6.18 -5.06
N CYS A 15 0.98 5.71 -4.52
CA CYS A 15 1.22 4.31 -4.23
C CYS A 15 1.75 4.11 -2.81
N ILE A 16 1.46 2.95 -2.23
CA ILE A 16 2.13 2.44 -1.05
C ILE A 16 2.94 1.24 -1.51
N LEU A 17 4.27 1.34 -1.39
CA LEU A 17 5.22 0.31 -1.81
C LEU A 17 6.14 -0.06 -0.63
N GLY A 18 6.73 -1.24 -0.69
CA GLY A 18 7.71 -1.71 0.28
C GLY A 18 7.22 -2.93 1.04
N ASN A 19 7.70 -3.08 2.28
CA ASN A 19 7.35 -4.22 3.13
C ASN A 19 6.07 -3.94 3.94
N GLU A 20 5.58 -4.97 4.62
CA GLU A 20 4.35 -4.88 5.43
C GLU A 20 4.37 -3.75 6.46
N ALA A 21 5.52 -3.46 7.08
CA ALA A 21 5.64 -2.39 8.06
C ALA A 21 5.43 -1.00 7.43
N THR A 22 5.92 -0.79 6.20
CA THR A 22 5.65 0.45 5.44
C THR A 22 4.15 0.63 5.18
N HIS A 23 3.46 -0.46 4.83
CA HIS A 23 2.02 -0.42 4.58
C HIS A 23 1.23 -0.10 5.87
N VAL A 24 1.53 -0.78 6.98
CA VAL A 24 0.88 -0.53 8.28
C VAL A 24 1.08 0.92 8.71
N ALA A 25 2.32 1.43 8.66
CA ALA A 25 2.61 2.80 9.08
C ALA A 25 1.82 3.85 8.29
N ARG A 26 1.70 3.68 6.96
CA ARG A 26 0.91 4.60 6.14
C ARG A 26 -0.59 4.49 6.38
N LEU A 27 -1.11 3.29 6.59
CA LEU A 27 -2.53 3.11 6.86
C LEU A 27 -2.92 3.72 8.22
N GLN A 28 -2.08 3.59 9.25
CA GLN A 28 -2.29 4.23 10.55
C GLN A 28 -2.24 5.77 10.47
N GLU A 29 -1.34 6.32 9.66
CA GLU A 29 -1.29 7.78 9.42
C GLU A 29 -2.58 8.27 8.75
N LEU A 30 -3.07 7.55 7.74
CA LEU A 30 -4.31 7.89 7.05
C LEU A 30 -5.53 7.73 7.96
N GLU A 31 -5.56 6.68 8.79
CA GLU A 31 -6.59 6.49 9.81
C GLU A 31 -6.60 7.65 10.82
N ALA A 32 -5.43 8.09 11.30
CA ALA A 32 -5.31 9.23 12.20
C ALA A 32 -5.80 10.56 11.57
N LEU A 33 -5.81 10.64 10.24
CA LEU A 33 -6.39 11.76 9.48
C LEU A 33 -7.91 11.61 9.25
N GLY A 34 -8.51 10.51 9.72
CA GLY A 34 -9.95 10.25 9.67
C GLY A 34 -10.40 9.35 8.52
N VAL A 35 -9.48 8.66 7.85
CA VAL A 35 -9.86 7.65 6.84
C VAL A 35 -10.38 6.39 7.54
N ASP A 36 -11.59 5.97 7.18
CA ASP A 36 -12.29 4.84 7.80
C ASP A 36 -12.43 3.62 6.86
N GLN A 37 -12.22 3.82 5.55
CA GLN A 37 -12.29 2.77 4.55
C GLN A 37 -11.09 2.83 3.60
N PHE A 38 -10.41 1.69 3.44
CA PHE A 38 -9.31 1.52 2.49
C PHE A 38 -9.72 0.58 1.36
N ALA A 39 -9.50 1.01 0.11
CA ALA A 39 -9.65 0.19 -1.07
C ALA A 39 -8.27 -0.12 -1.67
N ILE A 40 -7.97 -1.42 -1.84
CA ILE A 40 -6.69 -1.85 -2.38
C ILE A 40 -6.81 -1.97 -3.91
N TYR A 41 -6.02 -1.18 -4.63
CA TYR A 41 -5.93 -1.26 -6.08
C TYR A 41 -4.77 -2.15 -6.51
N LEU A 42 -5.08 -3.42 -6.81
CA LEU A 42 -4.10 -4.46 -7.09
C LEU A 42 -4.11 -4.84 -8.58
N MET A 43 -3.29 -4.16 -9.39
CA MET A 43 -3.31 -4.33 -10.86
C MET A 43 -2.06 -4.95 -11.49
N HIS A 44 -0.93 -4.99 -10.81
CA HIS A 44 0.31 -5.57 -11.36
C HIS A 44 1.14 -6.24 -10.27
N ASP A 45 1.90 -7.27 -10.66
CA ASP A 45 2.87 -8.08 -9.88
C ASP A 45 2.42 -8.63 -8.52
N GLN A 46 2.88 -9.85 -8.18
CA GLN A 46 2.75 -10.45 -6.84
C GLN A 46 1.34 -10.32 -6.21
N LYS A 47 0.29 -10.42 -7.04
CA LYS A 47 -1.08 -10.07 -6.63
C LYS A 47 -1.56 -10.97 -5.48
N ASP A 48 -1.42 -12.27 -5.65
CA ASP A 48 -1.85 -13.24 -4.66
C ASP A 48 -1.05 -13.10 -3.36
N GLU A 49 0.26 -12.89 -3.46
CA GLU A 49 1.15 -12.70 -2.30
C GLU A 49 0.81 -11.42 -1.53
N THR A 50 0.57 -10.32 -2.24
CA THR A 50 0.16 -9.04 -1.65
C THR A 50 -1.20 -9.16 -0.99
N LEU A 51 -2.18 -9.77 -1.66
CA LEU A 51 -3.51 -9.99 -1.10
C LEU A 51 -3.45 -10.86 0.16
N ASN A 52 -2.65 -11.92 0.15
CA ASN A 52 -2.43 -12.78 1.31
C ASN A 52 -1.75 -12.03 2.46
N ALA A 53 -0.73 -11.20 2.18
CA ALA A 53 -0.08 -10.37 3.19
C ALA A 53 -1.08 -9.39 3.84
N TYR A 54 -1.96 -8.79 3.04
CA TYR A 54 -3.01 -7.92 3.55
C TYR A 54 -3.99 -8.65 4.47
N GLY A 55 -4.48 -9.82 4.05
CA GLY A 55 -5.42 -10.60 4.85
C GLY A 55 -4.82 -11.20 6.12
N GLN A 56 -3.55 -11.60 6.11
CA GLN A 56 -2.94 -12.34 7.21
C GLN A 56 -2.13 -11.49 8.18
N ARG A 57 -1.58 -10.35 7.73
CA ARG A 57 -0.55 -9.62 8.51
C ARG A 57 -0.79 -8.12 8.59
N ILE A 58 -1.21 -7.45 7.51
CA ILE A 58 -1.42 -6.00 7.52
C ILE A 58 -2.73 -5.64 8.22
N ILE A 59 -3.88 -6.15 7.73
CA ILE A 59 -5.19 -5.80 8.32
C ILE A 59 -5.27 -6.17 9.82
N PRO A 60 -4.76 -7.33 10.29
CA PRO A 60 -4.77 -7.65 11.72
C PRO A 60 -3.88 -6.75 12.61
N ALA A 61 -2.99 -5.95 12.01
CA ALA A 61 -2.08 -5.04 12.71
C ALA A 61 -2.56 -3.58 12.70
N LEU A 62 -3.69 -3.30 12.04
CA LEU A 62 -4.42 -2.03 12.10
C LEU A 62 -5.43 -2.11 13.25
#